data_AF-A0A523T0H0-F1
#
_entry.id   AF-A0A523T0H0-F1
#
_cell.length_a   1.000
_cell.length_b   1.000
_cell.length_c   1.000
_cell.angle_alpha   90.00
_cell.angle_beta   90.00
_cell.angle_gamma   90.00
#
_symmetry.space_group_name_H-M   'P 1'
#
loop_
_entity.id
_entity.type
_entity.pdbx_description
1 polymer ?
#
loop_
_entity_poly.entity_id
_entity_poly.type
_entity_poly.pdbx_seq_one_letter_code
_entity_poly.pdbx_strand_id
1 'polypeptide(L)'
;MTQIKKHFVFLLIMILASSIIFAENPLASKKLIQALTEEVSGEIAFNYTVLISHFDRIQASEGWHDAAVMIKKELEKFGYKDAAIEGWPSNCSRYYYTYRTPIVWRARMAELWLDAPKR
;
A
#
# COMPACT_ATOMS: atom_id res chain seq x y z
N MET A 1 50.85 18.34 16.82
CA MET A 1 50.02 17.13 16.58
C MET A 1 48.95 16.85 17.64
N THR A 2 49.02 17.44 18.84
CA THR A 2 48.06 17.19 19.94
C THR A 2 46.76 18.01 19.84
N GLN A 3 46.79 19.24 19.32
CA GLN A 3 45.57 20.07 19.18
C GLN A 3 44.61 19.57 18.09
N ILE A 4 45.13 19.15 16.94
CA ILE A 4 44.34 18.58 15.83
C ILE A 4 43.62 17.31 16.28
N LYS A 5 44.28 16.45 17.08
CA LYS A 5 43.65 15.25 17.67
C LYS A 5 42.52 15.60 18.64
N LYS A 6 42.67 16.67 19.45
CA LYS A 6 41.63 17.14 20.37
C LYS A 6 40.40 17.68 19.64
N HIS A 7 40.60 18.47 18.57
CA HIS A 7 39.49 18.98 17.76
C HIS A 7 38.78 17.86 17.00
N PHE A 8 39.52 16.87 16.51
CA PHE A 8 38.94 15.70 15.86
C PHE A 8 38.10 14.85 16.82
N VAL A 9 38.57 14.62 18.05
CA VAL A 9 37.80 13.92 19.10
C VAL A 9 36.56 14.73 19.50
N PHE A 10 36.68 16.05 19.62
CA PHE A 10 35.54 16.92 19.93
C PHE A 10 34.48 16.88 18.82
N LEU A 11 34.89 16.94 17.55
CA LEU A 11 34.00 16.81 16.40
C LEU A 11 33.30 15.44 16.40
N LEU A 12 34.04 14.37 16.70
CA LEU A 12 33.49 13.01 16.80
C LEU A 12 32.44 12.90 17.91
N ILE A 13 32.68 13.52 19.07
CA ILE A 13 31.74 13.57 20.19
C ILE A 13 30.49 14.37 19.81
N MET A 14 30.64 15.49 19.11
CA MET A 14 29.52 16.32 18.64
C MET A 14 28.64 15.57 17.62
N ILE A 15 29.23 14.78 16.73
CA ILE A 15 28.50 13.94 15.76
C ILE A 15 27.79 12.78 16.47
N LEU A 16 28.41 12.18 17.49
CA LEU A 16 27.76 11.13 18.28
C LEU A 16 26.60 11.69 19.13
N ALA A 17 26.75 12.89 19.68
CA ALA A 17 25.72 13.54 20.51
C ALA A 17 24.49 13.98 19.70
N SER A 18 24.65 14.40 18.44
CA SER A 18 23.51 14.79 17.59
C SER A 18 22.57 13.63 17.31
N SER A 19 23.09 12.40 17.18
CA SER A 19 22.30 11.17 16.95
C SER A 19 21.24 10.91 18.02
N ILE A 20 21.49 11.32 19.26
CA ILE A 20 20.60 11.09 20.41
C ILE A 20 19.41 12.07 20.39
N ILE A 21 19.61 13.27 19.85
CA ILE A 21 18.62 14.35 19.81
C ILE A 21 17.57 14.10 18.71
N PHE A 22 17.91 13.34 17.67
CA PHE A 22 17.01 12.96 16.57
C PHE A 22 16.16 11.71 16.87
N ALA A 23 16.16 11.19 18.10
CA ALA A 23 15.28 10.10 18.46
C ALA A 23 13.81 10.58 18.42
N GLU A 24 13.03 10.03 17.47
CA GLU A 24 11.59 10.30 17.37
C GLU A 24 10.88 9.86 18.66
N ASN A 25 9.90 10.65 19.12
CA ASN A 25 9.02 10.29 20.22
C ASN A 25 7.73 9.70 19.65
N PRO A 26 7.65 8.38 19.43
CA PRO A 26 6.48 7.76 18.82
C PRO A 26 5.26 7.91 19.74
N LEU A 27 4.08 8.06 19.12
CA LEU A 27 2.80 8.04 19.82
C LEU A 27 2.54 6.67 20.50
N ALA A 28 3.12 5.61 19.93
CA ALA A 28 3.00 4.25 20.45
C ALA A 28 4.00 3.99 21.58
N SER A 29 3.55 3.32 22.65
CA SER A 29 4.45 2.84 23.69
C SER A 29 5.47 1.83 23.15
N LYS A 30 6.64 1.71 23.79
CA LYS A 30 7.65 0.70 23.42
C LYS A 30 7.07 -0.72 23.36
N LYS A 31 6.18 -1.06 24.29
CA LYS A 31 5.50 -2.36 24.32
C LYS A 31 4.61 -2.57 23.09
N LEU A 32 3.86 -1.54 22.69
CA LEU A 32 3.02 -1.59 21.50
C LEU A 32 3.87 -1.74 20.22
N ILE A 33 4.95 -0.99 20.13
CA ILE A 33 5.88 -1.08 18.99
C ILE A 33 6.46 -2.49 18.89
N GLN A 34 6.88 -3.07 20.03
CA GLN A 34 7.40 -4.44 20.06
C GLN A 34 6.34 -5.44 19.58
N ALA A 35 5.13 -5.39 20.13
CA ALA A 35 4.04 -6.28 19.72
C ALA A 35 3.73 -6.16 18.22
N LEU A 36 3.69 -4.95 17.67
CA LEU A 36 3.50 -4.74 16.23
C LEU A 36 4.65 -5.31 15.41
N THR A 37 5.89 -5.13 15.86
CA THR A 37 7.08 -5.60 15.14
C THR A 37 7.15 -7.13 15.11
N GLU A 38 6.70 -7.80 16.17
CA GLU A 38 6.65 -9.26 16.27
C GLU A 38 5.56 -9.88 15.39
N GLU A 39 4.46 -9.15 15.13
CA GLU A 39 3.31 -9.64 14.35
C GLU A 39 3.39 -9.26 12.85
N VAL A 40 4.09 -8.19 12.48
CA VAL A 40 4.17 -7.75 11.08
C VAL A 40 5.01 -8.74 10.26
N SER A 41 4.41 -9.29 9.20
CA SER A 41 5.07 -10.19 8.27
C SER A 41 5.08 -9.63 6.85
N GLY A 42 6.29 -9.46 6.30
CA GLY A 42 6.48 -9.07 4.89
C GLY A 42 6.00 -10.12 3.90
N GLU A 43 6.08 -11.41 4.25
CA GLU A 43 5.59 -12.50 3.43
C GLU A 43 4.05 -12.44 3.29
N ILE A 44 3.34 -12.18 4.39
CA ILE A 44 1.88 -12.01 4.36
C ILE A 44 1.50 -10.79 3.50
N ALA A 45 2.21 -9.67 3.65
CA ALA A 45 1.98 -8.47 2.85
C ALA A 45 2.20 -8.73 1.34
N PHE A 46 3.24 -9.49 0.99
CA PHE A 46 3.51 -9.90 -0.39
C PHE A 46 2.40 -10.79 -0.94
N ASN A 47 1.96 -11.81 -0.19
CA ASN A 47 0.90 -12.71 -0.60
C ASN A 47 -0.42 -11.96 -0.87
N TYR A 48 -0.77 -10.97 -0.06
CA TYR A 48 -1.93 -10.12 -0.34
C TYR A 48 -1.76 -9.24 -1.59
N THR A 49 -0.54 -8.76 -1.84
CA THR A 49 -0.23 -8.02 -3.08
C THR A 49 -0.39 -8.90 -4.32
N VAL A 50 0.08 -10.15 -4.24
CA VAL A 50 -0.13 -11.14 -5.31
C VAL A 50 -1.63 -11.40 -5.49
N LEU A 51 -2.36 -11.65 -4.41
CA LEU A 51 -3.80 -11.91 -4.46
C LEU A 51 -4.57 -10.77 -5.15
N ILE A 52 -4.34 -9.52 -4.75
CA ILE A 52 -5.04 -8.37 -5.35
C ILE A 52 -4.62 -8.09 -6.79
N SER A 53 -3.42 -8.50 -7.20
CA SER A 53 -2.94 -8.33 -8.58
C SER A 53 -3.64 -9.21 -9.61
N HIS A 54 -4.40 -10.22 -9.19
CA HIS A 54 -5.20 -11.06 -10.09
C HIS A 54 -6.44 -10.35 -10.65
N PHE A 55 -6.79 -9.20 -10.08
CA PHE A 55 -7.93 -8.41 -10.51
C PHE A 55 -7.48 -7.24 -11.37
N ASP A 56 -8.28 -6.89 -12.38
CA ASP A 56 -8.14 -5.59 -13.01
C ASP A 56 -8.45 -4.51 -11.97
N ARG A 57 -7.64 -3.45 -11.92
CA ARG A 57 -7.82 -2.35 -10.96
C ARG A 57 -8.17 -1.04 -11.66
N ILE A 58 -8.88 -1.14 -12.78
CA ILE A 58 -9.42 0.05 -13.46
C ILE A 58 -10.65 0.51 -12.67
N GLN A 59 -10.69 1.78 -12.29
CA GLN A 59 -11.79 2.31 -11.49
C GLN A 59 -13.15 2.08 -12.16
N ALA A 60 -14.12 1.55 -11.40
CA ALA A 60 -15.48 1.21 -11.86
C ALA A 60 -15.57 0.01 -12.84
N SER A 61 -14.53 -0.82 -12.93
CA SER A 61 -14.57 -2.12 -13.61
C SER A 61 -15.21 -3.22 -12.74
N GLU A 62 -15.41 -4.40 -13.32
CA GLU A 62 -15.78 -5.60 -12.56
C GLU A 62 -14.63 -6.07 -11.66
N GLY A 63 -13.39 -6.12 -12.16
CA GLY A 63 -12.24 -6.53 -11.35
C GLY A 63 -12.01 -5.63 -10.13
N TRP A 64 -12.28 -4.33 -10.23
CA TRP A 64 -12.23 -3.42 -9.09
C TRP A 64 -13.23 -3.80 -8.00
N HIS A 65 -14.46 -4.18 -8.39
CA HIS A 65 -15.48 -4.62 -7.45
C HIS A 65 -15.14 -6.00 -6.86
N ASP A 66 -14.69 -6.94 -7.68
CA ASP A 66 -14.32 -8.29 -7.23
C ASP A 66 -13.16 -8.25 -6.24
N ALA A 67 -12.17 -7.37 -6.46
CA ALA A 67 -11.10 -7.12 -5.50
C ALA A 67 -11.64 -6.61 -4.16
N ALA A 68 -12.62 -5.69 -4.17
CA ALA A 68 -13.26 -5.18 -2.94
C ALA A 68 -14.03 -6.28 -2.20
N VAL A 69 -14.75 -7.15 -2.92
CA VAL A 69 -15.43 -8.33 -2.34
C VAL A 69 -14.43 -9.28 -1.69
N MET A 70 -13.31 -9.54 -2.36
CA MET A 70 -12.24 -10.37 -1.82
C MET A 70 -11.66 -9.76 -0.52
N ILE A 71 -11.33 -8.47 -0.52
CA ILE A 71 -10.80 -7.79 0.67
C ILE A 71 -11.80 -7.83 1.82
N LYS A 72 -13.09 -7.56 1.55
CA LYS A 72 -14.14 -7.64 2.57
C LYS A 72 -14.15 -9.02 3.23
N LYS A 73 -14.06 -10.10 2.44
CA LYS A 73 -14.01 -11.47 2.95
C LYS A 73 -12.77 -11.71 3.84
N GLU A 74 -11.61 -11.17 3.48
CA GLU A 74 -10.40 -11.27 4.32
C GLU A 74 -10.55 -10.51 5.64
N LEU A 75 -11.13 -9.30 5.61
CA LEU A 75 -11.43 -8.55 6.83
C LEU A 75 -12.42 -9.30 7.73
N GLU A 76 -13.46 -9.89 7.17
CA GLU A 76 -14.41 -10.70 7.94
C GLU A 76 -13.74 -11.91 8.60
N LYS A 77 -12.77 -12.56 7.92
CA LYS A 77 -11.97 -13.65 8.51
C LYS A 77 -11.10 -13.19 9.68
N PHE A 78 -10.60 -11.96 9.63
CA PHE A 78 -9.87 -11.35 10.75
C PHE A 78 -10.77 -10.94 11.92
N GLY A 79 -12.10 -11.01 11.75
CA GLY A 79 -13.07 -10.71 12.80
C GLY A 79 -13.63 -9.29 12.76
N TYR A 80 -13.37 -8.51 11.69
CA TYR A 80 -14.06 -7.24 11.47
C TYR A 80 -15.54 -7.50 11.18
N LYS A 81 -16.44 -6.85 11.92
CA LYS A 81 -17.89 -7.11 11.88
C LYS A 81 -18.67 -6.13 11.00
N ASP A 82 -18.07 -5.00 10.71
CA ASP A 82 -18.66 -3.83 10.04
C ASP A 82 -18.01 -3.56 8.68
N ALA A 83 -17.26 -4.53 8.13
CA ALA A 83 -16.69 -4.43 6.81
C ALA A 83 -17.81 -4.28 5.76
N ALA A 84 -17.84 -3.14 5.06
CA ALA A 84 -18.84 -2.81 4.07
C ALA A 84 -18.19 -2.37 2.75
N ILE A 85 -18.87 -2.63 1.63
CA ILE A 85 -18.49 -2.11 0.32
C ILE A 85 -19.41 -0.94 0.01
N GLU A 86 -18.86 0.25 -0.05
CA GLU A 86 -19.57 1.45 -0.46
C GLU A 86 -19.49 1.62 -1.98
N GLY A 87 -20.59 2.09 -2.58
CA GLY A 87 -20.70 2.23 -4.02
C GLY A 87 -21.47 3.47 -4.41
N TRP A 88 -21.01 4.12 -5.49
CA TRP A 88 -21.64 5.30 -6.06
C TRP A 88 -21.88 5.11 -7.55
N PRO A 89 -22.99 5.66 -8.10
CA PRO A 89 -23.26 5.54 -9.53
C PRO A 89 -22.19 6.22 -10.40
N SER A 90 -21.66 5.47 -11.37
CA SER A 90 -20.67 5.93 -12.34
C SER A 90 -21.25 5.79 -13.74
N ASN A 91 -21.45 6.89 -14.45
CA ASN A 91 -22.15 6.88 -15.75
C ASN A 91 -21.56 7.87 -16.78
N CYS A 92 -20.35 8.39 -16.53
CA CYS A 92 -19.70 9.38 -17.39
C CYS A 92 -20.47 10.70 -17.57
N SER A 93 -21.57 10.94 -16.85
CA SER A 93 -22.25 12.24 -16.84
C SER A 93 -22.33 12.85 -15.43
N ARG A 94 -22.25 12.01 -14.40
CA ARG A 94 -22.21 12.44 -13.00
C ARG A 94 -20.84 13.01 -12.64
N TYR A 95 -20.88 14.05 -11.83
CA TYR A 95 -19.73 14.68 -11.21
C TYR A 95 -19.84 14.54 -9.70
N TYR A 96 -18.71 14.23 -9.06
CA TYR A 96 -18.52 14.34 -7.62
C TYR A 96 -17.54 15.47 -7.37
N TYR A 97 -18.05 16.61 -6.90
CA TYR A 97 -17.32 17.88 -6.89
C TYR A 97 -16.80 18.22 -8.30
N THR A 98 -15.49 18.30 -8.47
CA THR A 98 -14.81 18.59 -9.75
C THR A 98 -14.49 17.33 -10.55
N TYR A 99 -14.69 16.14 -9.99
CA TYR A 99 -14.32 14.87 -10.61
C TYR A 99 -15.48 14.27 -11.41
N ARG A 100 -15.29 14.09 -12.72
CA ARG A 100 -16.24 13.39 -13.59
C ARG A 100 -16.07 11.88 -13.42
N THR A 101 -17.18 11.19 -13.16
CA THR A 101 -17.19 9.73 -12.99
C THR A 101 -16.73 9.00 -14.25
N PRO A 102 -15.86 7.97 -14.16
CA PRO A 102 -15.45 7.20 -15.33
C PRO A 102 -16.56 6.26 -15.80
N ILE A 103 -16.47 5.80 -17.05
CA ILE A 103 -17.22 4.63 -17.53
C ILE A 103 -16.19 3.58 -17.95
N VAL A 104 -16.43 2.34 -17.56
CA VAL A 104 -15.58 1.21 -17.94
C VAL A 104 -16.31 0.31 -18.90
N TRP A 105 -15.55 -0.25 -19.84
CA TRP A 105 -16.04 -1.25 -20.78
C TRP A 105 -15.96 -2.63 -20.14
N ARG A 106 -17.05 -3.39 -20.24
CA ARG A 106 -17.09 -4.77 -19.78
C ARG A 106 -16.70 -5.70 -20.91
N ALA A 107 -15.40 -5.97 -21.04
CA ALA A 107 -14.89 -6.93 -22.00
C ALA A 107 -15.33 -8.35 -21.60
N ARG A 108 -16.06 -9.05 -22.46
CA ARG A 108 -16.51 -10.43 -22.20
C ARG A 108 -15.52 -11.48 -22.73
N MET A 109 -14.80 -11.15 -23.80
CA MET A 109 -13.87 -12.04 -24.48
C MET A 109 -12.83 -11.21 -25.24
N ALA A 110 -11.58 -11.66 -25.22
CA ALA A 110 -10.51 -11.14 -26.06
C ALA A 110 -9.58 -12.31 -26.40
N GLU A 111 -9.15 -12.38 -27.65
CA GLU A 111 -8.28 -13.43 -28.15
C GLU A 111 -7.15 -12.80 -28.94
N LEU A 112 -5.97 -13.41 -28.85
CA LEU A 112 -4.81 -13.05 -29.65
C LEU A 112 -4.44 -14.25 -30.54
N TRP A 113 -4.38 -14.02 -31.84
CA TRP A 113 -4.07 -15.03 -32.83
C TRP A 113 -2.74 -14.71 -33.52
N LEU A 114 -1.89 -15.72 -33.69
CA LEU A 114 -0.71 -15.66 -34.55
C LEU A 114 -1.12 -16.11 -35.95
N ASP A 115 -1.06 -15.19 -36.92
CA ASP A 115 -1.44 -15.46 -38.31
C ASP A 115 -0.30 -16.20 -39.05
N ALA A 116 0.81 -15.51 -39.35
CA ALA A 116 2.06 -16.11 -39.81
C ALA A 116 3.23 -15.12 -39.62
N PRO A 117 4.48 -15.57 -39.45
CA PRO A 117 5.62 -14.67 -39.41
C PRO A 117 5.79 -13.94 -40.77
N LYS A 118 5.96 -12.61 -40.74
CA LYS A 118 6.41 -11.85 -41.92
C LYS A 118 7.94 -11.99 -42.04
N ARG A 119 8.41 -12.38 -43.24
CA ARG A 119 9.84 -12.35 -43.61
C ARG A 119 10.34 -10.92 -43.78
#